data_AF-A0A397DYQ0-F1
#
_entry.id   AF-A0A397DYQ0-F1
#
_cell.length_a   1.000
_cell.length_b   1.000
_cell.length_c   1.000
_cell.angle_alpha   90.00
_cell.angle_beta   90.00
_cell.angle_gamma   90.00
#
_symmetry.space_group_name_H-M   'P 1'
#
loop_
_entity.id
_entity.type
_entity.pdbx_description
1 polymer ?
#
loop_
_entity_poly.entity_id
_entity_poly.type
_entity_poly.pdbx_seq_one_letter_code
_entity_poly.pdbx_strand_id
1 'polypeptide(L)'
;MDQLLTHAKPLLKSGGEEYNYTTHFTSSADQQKHLVRQRFLLWKRIAQDIQASVSIPRPVLHQSSYFLCGFFAKSIDRFFALTFYVDYAADGSVAPIRHVVAQVTGWGLTILAKTPNVSTALLLPLLQSTRSWHACHGALLAIHFLQPAIDTEVPLLLAQVHQALFRHEDEVYGAAAQCLVQLTTPITATNRAYTQVPPIVLDRLWALISADGVAAASVELAHAHVLTALRHLCPMMQTTTTLSHIQVVGTFLKHVLAPVREAAIAWLHAALASISFD
;
A
#
# COMPACT_ATOMS: atom_id res chain seq x y z
N MET A 1 -10.01 -31.59 9.00
CA MET A 1 -10.51 -30.49 8.13
C MET A 1 -11.71 -29.78 8.77
N ASP A 2 -12.57 -30.51 9.48
CA ASP A 2 -13.78 -29.96 10.12
C ASP A 2 -13.52 -28.96 11.25
N GLN A 3 -12.49 -29.14 12.07
CA GLN A 3 -12.14 -28.15 13.12
C GLN A 3 -11.71 -26.80 12.54
N LEU A 4 -11.02 -26.80 11.40
CA LEU A 4 -10.54 -25.57 10.74
C LEU A 4 -11.70 -24.80 10.09
N LEU A 5 -12.67 -25.51 9.52
CA LEU A 5 -13.93 -24.94 9.02
C LEU A 5 -14.83 -24.43 10.14
N THR A 6 -14.81 -25.08 11.31
CA THR A 6 -15.59 -24.66 12.49
C THR A 6 -15.09 -23.32 13.05
N HIS A 7 -13.77 -23.10 13.07
CA HIS A 7 -13.17 -21.83 13.49
C HIS A 7 -13.14 -20.76 12.40
N ALA A 8 -13.21 -21.15 11.12
CA ALA A 8 -13.33 -20.20 9.99
C ALA A 8 -14.78 -19.76 9.70
N LYS A 9 -15.79 -20.48 10.21
CA LYS A 9 -17.22 -20.18 10.02
C LYS A 9 -17.63 -18.74 10.42
N PRO A 10 -17.08 -18.13 11.49
CA PRO A 10 -17.34 -16.72 11.83
C PRO A 10 -16.67 -15.72 10.88
N LEU A 11 -15.56 -16.11 10.23
CA LEU A 11 -14.84 -15.31 9.23
C LEU A 11 -15.52 -15.38 7.85
N LEU A 12 -16.13 -16.53 7.52
CA LEU A 12 -16.95 -16.76 6.32
C LEU A 12 -18.34 -16.11 6.41
N LYS A 13 -18.76 -15.65 7.59
CA LYS A 13 -19.97 -14.85 7.80
C LYS A 13 -19.73 -13.34 7.64
N SER A 14 -18.55 -12.92 7.17
CA SER A 14 -18.26 -11.50 6.96
C SER A 14 -19.02 -11.00 5.72
N GLY A 15 -20.00 -10.13 5.96
CA GLY A 15 -20.70 -9.44 4.87
C GLY A 15 -22.08 -8.86 5.17
N GLY A 16 -22.72 -9.08 6.33
CA GLY A 16 -23.92 -8.27 6.62
C GLY A 16 -24.93 -8.63 7.71
N GLU A 17 -24.76 -9.67 8.53
CA GLU A 17 -25.78 -9.94 9.58
C GLU A 17 -25.68 -9.02 10.81
N GLU A 18 -24.51 -8.41 11.06
CA GLU A 18 -24.26 -7.56 12.25
C GLU A 18 -24.06 -6.07 11.93
N TYR A 19 -23.80 -5.76 10.65
CA TYR A 19 -23.71 -4.41 10.13
C TYR A 19 -25.07 -4.07 9.55
N ASN A 20 -25.87 -3.32 10.30
CA ASN A 20 -27.09 -2.76 9.73
C ASN A 20 -26.66 -1.65 8.75
N TYR A 21 -26.46 -2.00 7.48
CA TYR A 21 -26.04 -1.09 6.42
C TYR A 21 -27.16 -0.09 6.14
N THR A 22 -27.23 0.94 6.98
CA THR A 22 -28.06 2.10 6.71
C THR A 22 -27.27 2.99 5.78
N THR A 23 -27.49 2.82 4.48
CA THR A 23 -27.08 3.79 3.48
C THR A 23 -28.21 4.82 3.36
N HIS A 24 -27.90 6.10 3.14
CA HIS A 24 -28.82 7.25 3.18
C HIS A 24 -29.02 7.93 4.56
N PHE A 25 -27.94 8.50 5.11
CA PHE A 25 -28.06 9.46 6.21
C PHE A 25 -28.46 10.84 5.66
N THR A 26 -29.51 11.44 6.21
CA THR A 26 -29.96 12.80 5.86
C THR A 26 -29.13 13.90 6.53
N SER A 27 -28.29 13.53 7.51
CA SER A 27 -27.48 14.44 8.32
C SER A 27 -26.05 13.93 8.48
N SER A 28 -25.08 14.82 8.26
CA SER A 28 -23.65 14.53 8.45
C SER A 28 -23.32 14.12 9.89
N ALA A 29 -24.05 14.65 10.88
CA ALA A 29 -23.88 14.26 12.28
C ALA A 29 -24.29 12.81 12.56
N ASP A 30 -25.30 12.30 11.87
CA ASP A 30 -25.77 10.93 12.05
C ASP A 30 -24.89 9.92 11.30
N GLN A 31 -24.37 10.31 10.13
CA GLN A 31 -23.31 9.57 9.45
C GLN A 31 -22.07 9.43 10.35
N GLN A 32 -21.63 10.51 11.00
CA GLN A 32 -20.46 10.47 11.88
C GLN A 32 -20.68 9.57 13.10
N LYS A 33 -21.86 9.63 13.74
CA LYS A 33 -22.22 8.72 14.84
C LYS A 33 -22.25 7.27 14.39
N HIS A 34 -22.75 6.99 13.19
CA HIS A 34 -22.76 5.66 12.61
C HIS A 34 -21.34 5.14 12.39
N LEU A 35 -20.46 5.95 11.77
CA LEU A 35 -19.05 5.58 11.53
C LEU A 35 -18.28 5.30 12.82
N VAL A 36 -18.47 6.12 13.85
CA VAL A 36 -17.85 5.90 15.18
C VAL A 36 -18.32 4.59 15.79
N ARG A 37 -19.62 4.28 15.67
CA ARG A 37 -20.17 3.00 16.13
C ARG A 37 -19.60 1.81 15.37
N GLN A 38 -19.45 1.91 14.04
CA GLN A 38 -18.85 0.83 13.24
C GLN A 38 -17.39 0.59 13.61
N ARG A 39 -16.60 1.67 13.77
CA ARG A 39 -15.21 1.58 14.24
C ARG A 39 -15.10 0.94 15.62
N PHE A 40 -16.03 1.24 16.53
CA PHE A 40 -16.08 0.62 17.85
C PHE A 40 -16.41 -0.88 17.80
N LEU A 41 -17.41 -1.27 16.99
CA LEU A 41 -17.79 -2.68 16.83
C LEU A 41 -16.66 -3.51 16.20
N LEU A 42 -15.98 -2.95 15.19
CA LEU A 42 -14.79 -3.54 14.59
C LEU A 42 -13.67 -3.73 15.62
N TRP A 43 -13.36 -2.69 16.40
CA TRP A 43 -12.36 -2.76 17.47
C TRP A 43 -12.67 -3.82 18.52
N LYS A 44 -13.94 -3.91 18.95
CA LYS A 44 -14.40 -4.90 19.92
C LYS A 44 -14.20 -6.32 19.39
N ARG A 45 -14.49 -6.56 18.11
CA ARG A 45 -14.32 -7.87 17.48
C ARG A 45 -12.85 -8.27 17.36
N ILE A 46 -12.00 -7.35 16.88
CA ILE A 46 -10.55 -7.54 16.81
C ILE A 46 -9.99 -7.88 18.20
N ALA A 47 -10.40 -7.15 19.25
CA ALA A 47 -9.94 -7.40 20.61
C ALA A 47 -10.37 -8.77 21.16
N GLN A 48 -11.60 -9.21 20.87
CA GLN A 48 -12.11 -10.52 21.27
C GLN A 48 -11.40 -11.67 20.55
N ASP A 49 -11.12 -11.52 19.26
CA ASP A 49 -10.40 -12.54 18.47
C ASP A 49 -8.92 -12.64 18.87
N ILE A 50 -8.29 -11.52 19.22
CA ILE A 50 -6.93 -11.51 19.80
C ILE A 50 -6.93 -12.26 21.13
N GLN A 51 -7.90 -12.03 22.01
CA GLN A 51 -7.99 -12.74 23.29
C GLN A 51 -8.24 -14.25 23.11
N ALA A 52 -9.01 -14.66 22.11
CA ALA A 52 -9.29 -16.06 21.80
C ALA A 52 -8.10 -16.80 21.16
N SER A 53 -7.18 -16.09 20.50
CA SER A 53 -6.02 -16.68 19.80
C SER A 53 -4.75 -16.77 20.67
N VAL A 54 -4.70 -16.06 21.80
CA VAL A 54 -3.56 -16.07 22.75
C VAL A 54 -3.45 -17.37 23.57
N SER A 55 -4.42 -18.29 23.47
CA SER A 55 -4.39 -19.61 24.15
C SER A 55 -3.68 -20.73 23.37
N ILE A 56 -2.88 -20.41 22.35
CA ILE A 56 -2.05 -21.40 21.64
C ILE A 56 -0.76 -21.64 22.45
N PRO A 57 -0.38 -22.90 22.77
CA PRO A 57 0.80 -23.18 23.56
C PRO A 57 2.07 -22.64 22.89
N ARG A 58 2.88 -21.89 23.65
CA ARG A 58 4.17 -21.34 23.21
C ARG A 58 5.13 -22.47 22.86
N PRO A 59 5.65 -22.57 21.63
CA PRO A 59 6.80 -23.42 21.38
C PRO A 59 8.04 -22.78 22.03
N VAL A 60 8.80 -23.62 22.73
CA VAL A 60 10.07 -23.25 23.37
C VAL A 60 11.03 -22.76 22.29
N LEU A 61 11.42 -21.49 22.37
CA LEU A 61 12.42 -20.87 21.49
C LEU A 61 13.80 -21.42 21.84
N HIS A 62 14.24 -22.45 21.12
CA HIS A 62 15.65 -22.79 21.03
C HIS A 62 16.09 -22.80 19.56
N GLN A 63 16.94 -21.81 19.24
CA GLN A 63 17.93 -21.78 18.15
C GLN A 63 17.45 -22.00 16.70
N SER A 64 17.44 -20.90 15.92
CA SER A 64 18.13 -20.70 14.63
C SER A 64 17.42 -19.61 13.83
N SER A 65 18.15 -18.57 13.39
CA SER A 65 17.61 -17.46 12.58
C SER A 65 16.89 -17.95 11.31
N TYR A 66 17.29 -19.09 10.77
CA TYR A 66 16.66 -19.77 9.64
C TYR A 66 15.28 -20.37 9.95
N PHE A 67 15.04 -20.84 11.18
CA PHE A 67 13.75 -21.40 11.59
C PHE A 67 12.72 -20.30 11.83
N LEU A 68 13.15 -19.19 12.45
CA LEU A 68 12.31 -18.00 12.60
C LEU A 68 11.90 -17.45 11.23
N CYS A 69 12.85 -17.35 10.29
CA CYS A 69 12.59 -16.88 8.92
C CYS A 69 11.62 -17.81 8.16
N GLY A 70 11.79 -19.13 8.26
CA GLY A 70 10.90 -20.10 7.63
C GLY A 70 9.48 -20.14 8.21
N PHE A 71 9.33 -19.95 9.53
CA PHE A 71 8.02 -19.86 10.19
C PHE A 71 7.32 -18.53 9.88
N PHE A 72 8.06 -17.42 9.87
CA PHE A 72 7.57 -16.11 9.45
C PHE A 72 7.12 -16.15 7.97
N ALA A 73 7.93 -16.69 7.06
CA ALA A 73 7.62 -16.80 5.63
C ALA A 73 6.29 -17.51 5.36
N LYS A 74 6.12 -18.72 5.95
CA LYS A 74 4.90 -19.53 5.77
C LYS A 74 3.67 -18.91 6.42
N SER A 75 3.86 -18.17 7.52
CA SER A 75 2.76 -17.47 8.20
C SER A 75 2.36 -16.22 7.45
N ILE A 76 3.33 -15.44 6.97
CA ILE A 76 3.13 -14.19 6.22
C ILE A 76 2.45 -14.45 4.87
N ASP A 77 2.88 -15.46 4.12
CA ASP A 77 2.23 -15.84 2.87
C ASP A 77 0.74 -16.16 3.11
N ARG A 78 0.43 -16.90 4.18
CA ARG A 78 -0.96 -17.10 4.60
C ARG A 78 -1.65 -15.82 5.02
N PHE A 79 -1.03 -14.95 5.82
CA PHE A 79 -1.70 -13.74 6.28
C PHE A 79 -1.98 -12.79 5.12
N PHE A 80 -1.01 -12.52 4.24
CA PHE A 80 -1.25 -11.65 3.08
C PHE A 80 -2.14 -12.27 2.00
N ALA A 81 -2.11 -13.60 1.83
CA ALA A 81 -2.95 -14.29 0.85
C ALA A 81 -4.37 -14.63 1.33
N LEU A 82 -4.61 -14.82 2.64
CA LEU A 82 -5.94 -15.16 3.20
C LEU A 82 -6.71 -13.98 3.80
N THR A 83 -6.09 -12.80 4.01
CA THR A 83 -6.86 -11.62 4.45
C THR A 83 -7.57 -10.98 3.27
N PHE A 84 -8.70 -11.57 2.89
CA PHE A 84 -9.63 -11.01 1.89
C PHE A 84 -10.45 -9.82 2.41
N TYR A 85 -10.28 -9.46 3.70
CA TYR A 85 -11.01 -8.35 4.29
C TYR A 85 -10.52 -7.03 3.70
N VAL A 86 -11.41 -6.38 2.97
CA VAL A 86 -11.29 -5.00 2.47
C VAL A 86 -12.46 -4.22 3.05
N ASP A 87 -12.13 -3.16 3.78
CA ASP A 87 -13.07 -2.21 4.34
C ASP A 87 -13.28 -1.07 3.33
N TYR A 88 -14.47 -1.05 2.72
CA TYR A 88 -14.92 0.01 1.80
C TYR A 88 -15.72 1.10 2.52
N ALA A 89 -15.82 1.07 3.86
CA ALA A 89 -16.55 2.09 4.63
C ALA A 89 -15.74 3.38 4.84
N ALA A 90 -14.45 3.36 4.53
CA ALA A 90 -13.60 4.54 4.42
C ALA A 90 -13.57 5.01 2.96
N ASP A 91 -13.13 6.26 2.72
CA ASP A 91 -13.04 6.82 1.37
C ASP A 91 -11.90 6.15 0.55
N GLY A 92 -12.11 4.89 0.16
CA GLY A 92 -11.18 4.01 -0.54
C GLY A 92 -11.13 2.60 0.07
N SER A 93 -10.48 1.68 -0.65
CA SER A 93 -10.24 0.30 -0.22
C SER A 93 -9.21 0.22 0.92
N VAL A 94 -9.65 0.09 2.17
CA VAL A 94 -8.76 -0.02 3.34
C VAL A 94 -8.63 -1.48 3.77
N ALA A 95 -7.41 -1.95 3.94
CA ALA A 95 -7.16 -3.32 4.40
C ALA A 95 -6.55 -3.32 5.80
N PRO A 96 -7.34 -3.06 6.87
CA PRO A 96 -6.80 -2.75 8.19
C PRO A 96 -5.94 -3.89 8.75
N ILE A 97 -6.37 -5.14 8.54
CA ILE A 97 -5.60 -6.32 8.98
C ILE A 97 -4.31 -6.44 8.16
N ARG A 98 -4.37 -6.29 6.82
CA ARG A 98 -3.17 -6.33 5.96
C ARG A 98 -2.17 -5.25 6.36
N HIS A 99 -2.65 -4.07 6.71
CA HIS A 99 -1.83 -2.95 7.11
C HIS A 99 -1.09 -3.21 8.44
N VAL A 100 -1.77 -3.76 9.45
CA VAL A 100 -1.13 -4.14 10.72
C VAL A 100 -0.11 -5.27 10.51
N VAL A 101 -0.47 -6.30 9.74
CA VAL A 101 0.45 -7.40 9.42
C VAL A 101 1.68 -6.88 8.66
N ALA A 102 1.48 -5.98 7.69
CA ALA A 102 2.55 -5.36 6.94
C ALA A 102 3.45 -4.50 7.83
N GLN A 103 2.88 -3.77 8.78
CA GLN A 103 3.64 -2.96 9.72
C GLN A 103 4.53 -3.81 10.63
N VAL A 104 3.97 -4.86 11.23
CA VAL A 104 4.75 -5.81 12.05
C VAL A 104 5.82 -6.49 11.21
N THR A 105 5.49 -6.85 9.96
CA THR A 105 6.44 -7.49 9.04
C THR A 105 7.58 -6.54 8.67
N GLY A 106 7.30 -5.31 8.23
CA GLY A 106 8.33 -4.35 7.83
C GLY A 106 9.26 -3.95 8.99
N TRP A 107 8.72 -3.78 10.20
CA TRP A 107 9.53 -3.56 11.39
C TRP A 107 10.35 -4.78 11.78
N GLY A 108 9.78 -5.97 11.70
CA GLY A 108 10.51 -7.23 11.91
C GLY A 108 11.67 -7.39 10.93
N LEU A 109 11.42 -7.11 9.64
CA LEU A 109 12.43 -7.11 8.59
C LEU A 109 13.54 -6.10 8.86
N THR A 110 13.21 -4.90 9.34
CA THR A 110 14.21 -3.90 9.75
C THR A 110 15.16 -4.43 10.82
N ILE A 111 14.63 -5.11 11.83
CA ILE A 111 15.44 -5.70 12.91
C ILE A 111 16.32 -6.83 12.36
N LEU A 112 15.78 -7.60 11.42
CA LEU A 112 16.46 -8.74 10.78
C LEU A 112 17.41 -8.33 9.65
N ALA A 113 17.35 -7.09 9.15
CA ALA A 113 18.13 -6.56 8.03
C ALA A 113 19.66 -6.54 8.28
N LYS A 114 20.09 -6.87 9.51
CA LYS A 114 21.49 -7.23 9.81
C LYS A 114 21.94 -8.50 9.06
N THR A 115 21.00 -9.30 8.56
CA THR A 115 21.24 -10.48 7.73
C THR A 115 20.94 -10.13 6.27
N PRO A 116 21.90 -10.26 5.35
CA PRO A 116 21.68 -9.90 3.95
C PRO A 116 20.61 -10.80 3.32
N ASN A 117 19.81 -10.21 2.42
CA ASN A 117 18.80 -10.86 1.57
C ASN A 117 17.56 -11.39 2.30
N VAL A 118 17.40 -11.13 3.60
CA VAL A 118 16.22 -11.63 4.33
C VAL A 118 14.94 -10.97 3.85
N SER A 119 14.97 -9.66 3.56
CA SER A 119 13.79 -8.92 3.14
C SER A 119 13.35 -9.36 1.75
N THR A 120 14.30 -9.44 0.81
CA THR A 120 14.04 -9.95 -0.54
C THR A 120 13.61 -11.42 -0.54
N ALA A 121 14.25 -12.30 0.23
CA ALA A 121 13.83 -13.71 0.31
C ALA A 121 12.36 -13.89 0.75
N LEU A 122 11.87 -13.00 1.62
CA LEU A 122 10.49 -13.03 2.11
C LEU A 122 9.50 -12.31 1.20
N LEU A 123 9.88 -11.15 0.64
CA LEU A 123 8.97 -10.28 -0.09
C LEU A 123 8.87 -10.63 -1.59
N LEU A 124 9.94 -11.13 -2.22
CA LEU A 124 9.95 -11.37 -3.67
C LEU A 124 8.84 -12.33 -4.15
N PRO A 125 8.60 -13.49 -3.49
CA PRO A 125 7.53 -14.40 -3.92
C PRO A 125 6.14 -13.77 -3.83
N LEU A 126 5.94 -12.87 -2.86
CA LEU A 126 4.67 -12.18 -2.64
C LEU A 126 4.45 -11.08 -3.67
N LEU A 127 5.49 -10.29 -3.96
CA LEU A 127 5.47 -9.25 -4.99
C LEU A 127 5.20 -9.84 -6.39
N GLN A 128 5.76 -11.02 -6.67
CA GLN A 128 5.60 -11.74 -7.94
C GLN A 128 4.30 -12.54 -8.04
N SER A 129 3.47 -12.55 -6.99
CA SER A 129 2.23 -13.32 -6.96
C SER A 129 1.22 -12.78 -7.97
N THR A 130 1.04 -13.50 -9.08
CA THR A 130 0.00 -13.18 -10.07
C THR A 130 -1.37 -13.68 -9.68
N ARG A 131 -1.45 -14.65 -8.75
CA ARG A 131 -2.70 -15.29 -8.31
C ARG A 131 -3.42 -14.52 -7.20
N SER A 132 -2.72 -13.63 -6.50
CA SER A 132 -3.30 -12.84 -5.41
C SER A 132 -2.72 -11.44 -5.40
N TRP A 133 -3.51 -10.48 -5.87
CA TRP A 133 -3.16 -9.06 -5.75
C TRP A 133 -3.02 -8.63 -4.29
N HIS A 134 -3.72 -9.31 -3.37
CA HIS A 134 -3.64 -9.08 -1.92
C HIS A 134 -2.23 -9.38 -1.37
N ALA A 135 -1.59 -10.43 -1.89
CA ALA A 135 -0.23 -10.80 -1.51
C ALA A 135 0.79 -9.76 -1.99
N CYS A 136 0.66 -9.33 -3.25
CA CYS A 136 1.49 -8.29 -3.85
C CYS A 136 1.33 -6.96 -3.09
N HIS A 137 0.08 -6.52 -2.87
CA HIS A 137 -0.24 -5.32 -2.10
C HIS A 137 0.30 -5.39 -0.66
N GLY A 138 0.12 -6.53 0.03
CA GLY A 138 0.64 -6.73 1.39
C GLY A 138 2.17 -6.62 1.46
N ALA A 139 2.87 -7.15 0.45
CA ALA A 139 4.32 -7.03 0.36
C ALA A 139 4.78 -5.58 0.09
N LEU A 140 4.07 -4.84 -0.76
CA LEU A 140 4.32 -3.40 -0.98
C LEU A 140 4.12 -2.59 0.31
N LEU A 141 3.04 -2.87 1.07
CA LEU A 141 2.87 -2.26 2.39
C LEU A 141 4.00 -2.62 3.36
N ALA A 142 4.50 -3.86 3.32
CA ALA A 142 5.63 -4.25 4.17
C ALA A 142 6.91 -3.48 3.80
N ILE A 143 7.15 -3.21 2.51
CA ILE A 143 8.22 -2.30 2.05
C ILE A 143 7.98 -0.89 2.62
N HIS A 144 6.74 -0.41 2.65
CA HIS A 144 6.45 0.91 3.20
C HIS A 144 6.90 1.06 4.67
N PHE A 145 6.71 0.02 5.49
CA PHE A 145 7.13 0.01 6.89
C PHE A 145 8.59 -0.39 7.12
N LEU A 146 9.30 -0.71 6.06
CA LEU A 146 10.69 -1.10 6.13
C LEU A 146 11.56 0.16 6.30
N GLN A 147 12.27 0.26 7.42
CA GLN A 147 13.18 1.37 7.70
C GLN A 147 14.45 1.28 6.85
N PRO A 148 15.20 2.39 6.67
CA PRO A 148 16.25 2.55 5.66
C PRO A 148 17.58 1.81 5.95
N ALA A 149 17.51 0.54 6.37
CA ALA A 149 18.67 -0.32 6.62
C ALA A 149 19.07 -1.18 5.41
N ILE A 150 18.47 -0.96 4.23
CA ILE A 150 18.52 -1.90 3.09
C ILE A 150 19.15 -1.26 1.85
N ASP A 151 20.27 -0.57 2.03
CA ASP A 151 20.99 0.01 0.89
C ASP A 151 21.40 -1.06 -0.15
N THR A 152 21.60 -2.32 0.27
CA THR A 152 22.04 -3.42 -0.62
C THR A 152 20.91 -4.12 -1.39
N GLU A 153 19.68 -4.17 -0.87
CA GLU A 153 18.57 -4.88 -1.54
C GLU A 153 17.61 -3.94 -2.28
N VAL A 154 17.78 -2.62 -2.14
CA VAL A 154 16.98 -1.59 -2.84
C VAL A 154 16.89 -1.84 -4.35
N PRO A 155 17.97 -2.18 -5.10
CA PRO A 155 17.85 -2.40 -6.54
C PRO A 155 16.89 -3.52 -6.93
N LEU A 156 16.90 -4.63 -6.17
CA LEU A 156 16.04 -5.77 -6.46
C LEU A 156 14.57 -5.47 -6.09
N LEU A 157 14.35 -4.83 -4.95
CA LEU A 157 13.02 -4.39 -4.52
C LEU A 157 12.45 -3.36 -5.50
N LEU A 158 13.25 -2.37 -5.91
CA LEU A 158 12.87 -1.35 -6.87
C LEU A 158 12.45 -1.95 -8.22
N ALA A 159 13.16 -2.97 -8.71
CA ALA A 159 12.75 -3.70 -9.91
C ALA A 159 11.36 -4.35 -9.77
N GLN A 160 11.02 -4.88 -8.59
CA GLN A 160 9.67 -5.43 -8.35
C GLN A 160 8.62 -4.32 -8.21
N VAL A 161 8.96 -3.20 -7.60
CA VAL A 161 8.06 -2.03 -7.53
C VAL A 161 7.74 -1.52 -8.94
N HIS A 162 8.73 -1.47 -9.83
CA HIS A 162 8.49 -1.14 -11.24
C HIS A 162 7.49 -2.10 -11.88
N GLN A 163 7.62 -3.42 -11.68
CA GLN A 163 6.67 -4.40 -12.21
C GLN A 163 5.26 -4.21 -11.61
N ALA A 164 5.17 -3.91 -10.31
CA ALA A 164 3.90 -3.70 -9.63
C ALA A 164 3.12 -2.46 -10.16
N LEU A 165 3.80 -1.44 -10.70
CA LEU A 165 3.14 -0.30 -11.35
C LEU A 165 2.40 -0.67 -12.65
N PHE A 166 2.76 -1.77 -13.30
CA PHE A 166 2.08 -2.29 -14.50
C PHE A 166 0.92 -3.21 -14.17
N ARG A 167 0.64 -3.44 -12.88
CA ARG A 167 -0.58 -4.12 -12.43
C ARG A 167 -1.82 -3.27 -12.74
N HIS A 168 -2.97 -3.93 -12.80
CA HIS A 168 -4.25 -3.29 -13.14
C HIS A 168 -5.02 -2.84 -11.90
N GLU A 169 -4.71 -3.41 -10.72
CA GLU A 169 -5.40 -3.10 -9.48
C GLU A 169 -4.94 -1.76 -8.88
N ASP A 170 -5.90 -0.88 -8.57
CA ASP A 170 -5.68 0.47 -8.04
C ASP A 170 -4.84 0.46 -6.76
N GLU A 171 -5.14 -0.46 -5.86
CA GLU A 171 -4.43 -0.65 -4.61
C GLU A 171 -2.96 -1.01 -4.86
N VAL A 172 -2.70 -1.87 -5.84
CA VAL A 172 -1.35 -2.38 -6.11
C VAL A 172 -0.48 -1.31 -6.75
N TYR A 173 -0.92 -0.66 -7.83
CA TYR A 173 -0.11 0.39 -8.44
C TYR A 173 -0.02 1.63 -7.54
N GLY A 174 -1.04 1.92 -6.73
CA GLY A 174 -1.01 3.00 -5.73
C GLY A 174 0.06 2.75 -4.66
N ALA A 175 0.07 1.56 -4.05
CA ALA A 175 1.09 1.16 -3.08
C ALA A 175 2.49 1.10 -3.71
N ALA A 176 2.59 0.67 -4.97
CA ALA A 176 3.85 0.66 -5.71
C ALA A 176 4.37 2.09 -5.96
N ALA A 177 3.51 3.04 -6.34
CA ALA A 177 3.89 4.44 -6.50
C ALA A 177 4.40 5.06 -5.18
N GLN A 178 3.80 4.69 -4.05
CA GLN A 178 4.29 5.10 -2.74
C GLN A 178 5.68 4.50 -2.42
N CYS A 179 5.86 3.21 -2.66
CA CYS A 179 7.15 2.53 -2.47
C CYS A 179 8.24 3.11 -3.40
N LEU A 180 7.87 3.48 -4.62
CA LEU A 180 8.77 4.08 -5.60
C LEU A 180 9.40 5.35 -5.04
N VAL A 181 8.59 6.27 -4.49
CA VAL A 181 9.08 7.49 -3.84
C VAL A 181 10.00 7.16 -2.66
N GLN A 182 9.59 6.22 -1.80
CA GLN A 182 10.37 5.84 -0.63
C GLN A 182 11.76 5.27 -1.00
N LEU A 183 11.82 4.38 -2.00
CA LEU A 183 13.06 3.71 -2.41
C LEU A 183 13.98 4.61 -3.26
N THR A 184 13.43 5.64 -3.89
CA THR A 184 14.20 6.59 -4.73
C THR A 184 14.60 7.86 -3.98
N THR A 185 14.02 8.11 -2.81
CA THR A 185 14.44 9.20 -1.92
C THR A 185 15.82 8.87 -1.33
N PRO A 186 16.85 9.71 -1.56
CA PRO A 186 18.18 9.44 -1.05
C PRO A 186 18.22 9.50 0.48
N ILE A 187 18.52 8.35 1.10
CA ILE A 187 18.70 8.23 2.57
C ILE A 187 20.05 8.78 3.01
N THR A 188 21.08 8.63 2.17
CA THR A 188 22.44 9.14 2.36
C THR A 188 22.97 9.72 1.05
N ALA A 189 23.95 10.63 1.11
CA ALA A 189 24.53 11.32 -0.06
C ALA A 189 25.11 10.36 -1.13
N THR A 190 25.33 9.10 -0.79
CA THR A 190 25.87 8.03 -1.64
C THR A 190 24.80 7.15 -2.30
N ASN A 191 23.55 7.18 -1.80
CA ASN A 191 22.52 6.27 -2.28
C ASN A 191 21.75 6.89 -3.45
N ARG A 192 22.24 6.62 -4.67
CA ARG A 192 21.62 7.06 -5.94
C ARG A 192 20.73 5.99 -6.55
N ALA A 193 19.84 5.36 -5.77
CA ALA A 193 18.86 4.41 -6.31
C ALA A 193 18.02 5.00 -7.47
N TYR A 194 17.90 6.33 -7.55
CA TYR A 194 17.20 7.03 -8.63
C TYR A 194 17.76 6.79 -10.04
N THR A 195 19.04 6.46 -10.21
CA THR A 195 19.62 6.23 -11.55
C THR A 195 19.08 4.94 -12.20
N GLN A 196 18.27 4.17 -11.48
CA GLN A 196 17.73 2.90 -11.92
C GLN A 196 16.25 2.97 -12.35
N VAL A 197 15.60 4.14 -12.31
CA VAL A 197 14.21 4.27 -12.75
C VAL A 197 14.16 4.42 -14.28
N PRO A 198 13.61 3.46 -15.03
CA PRO A 198 13.56 3.53 -16.48
C PRO A 198 12.45 4.51 -16.95
N PRO A 199 12.61 5.18 -18.12
CA PRO A 199 11.61 6.11 -18.66
C PRO A 199 10.18 5.54 -18.75
N ILE A 200 10.05 4.25 -19.06
CA ILE A 200 8.76 3.56 -19.16
C ILE A 200 7.94 3.59 -17.86
N VAL A 201 8.59 3.72 -16.69
CA VAL A 201 7.90 3.88 -15.40
C VAL A 201 7.23 5.25 -15.32
N LEU A 202 7.88 6.30 -15.81
CA LEU A 202 7.30 7.63 -15.87
C LEU A 202 6.13 7.67 -16.86
N ASP A 203 6.30 7.07 -18.04
CA ASP A 203 5.23 6.93 -19.03
C ASP A 203 4.02 6.18 -18.44
N ARG A 204 4.28 5.13 -17.67
CA ARG A 204 3.24 4.37 -16.98
C ARG A 204 2.50 5.22 -15.96
N LEU A 205 3.20 6.01 -15.14
CA LEU A 205 2.56 6.91 -14.16
C LEU A 205 1.67 7.95 -14.84
N TRP A 206 2.11 8.53 -15.97
CA TRP A 206 1.27 9.43 -16.76
C TRP A 206 0.06 8.71 -17.36
N ALA A 207 0.23 7.50 -17.87
CA ALA A 207 -0.87 6.71 -18.42
C ALA A 207 -1.94 6.37 -17.37
N LEU A 208 -1.55 6.13 -16.11
CA LEU A 208 -2.48 5.87 -15.01
C LEU A 208 -3.41 7.04 -14.70
N ILE A 209 -2.97 8.29 -14.94
CA ILE A 209 -3.78 9.49 -14.65
C ILE A 209 -4.40 10.15 -15.89
N SER A 210 -3.96 9.77 -17.10
CA SER A 210 -4.43 10.36 -18.37
C SER A 210 -5.70 9.71 -18.91
N ALA A 211 -6.32 8.78 -18.18
CA ALA A 211 -7.49 8.03 -18.64
C ALA A 211 -8.78 8.89 -18.62
N ASP A 212 -8.97 9.76 -19.62
CA ASP A 212 -10.22 10.46 -20.01
C ASP A 212 -11.19 10.84 -18.86
N GLY A 213 -10.67 11.33 -17.74
CA GLY A 213 -11.45 11.69 -16.55
C GLY A 213 -11.92 10.52 -15.67
N VAL A 214 -11.75 9.26 -16.07
CA VAL A 214 -12.03 8.06 -15.26
C VAL A 214 -11.20 8.06 -13.98
N ALA A 215 -9.90 8.34 -14.12
CA ALA A 215 -8.97 8.44 -12.99
C ALA A 215 -9.38 9.58 -12.02
N ALA A 216 -9.78 10.72 -12.55
CA ALA A 216 -10.21 11.88 -11.77
C ALA A 216 -11.58 11.71 -11.09
N ALA A 217 -12.40 10.77 -11.57
CA ALA A 217 -13.69 10.39 -11.00
C ALA A 217 -13.59 9.20 -10.02
N SER A 218 -12.41 8.60 -9.87
CA SER A 218 -12.19 7.49 -8.95
C SER A 218 -12.42 7.90 -7.48
N VAL A 219 -12.73 6.91 -6.65
CA VAL A 219 -12.83 7.06 -5.19
C VAL A 219 -11.61 6.46 -4.48
N GLU A 220 -10.58 6.08 -5.23
CA GLU A 220 -9.39 5.43 -4.71
C GLU A 220 -8.24 6.41 -4.44
N LEU A 221 -7.50 6.15 -3.36
CA LEU A 221 -6.35 6.95 -2.94
C LEU A 221 -5.14 6.80 -3.88
N ALA A 222 -5.13 5.77 -4.73
CA ALA A 222 -4.02 5.41 -5.61
C ALA A 222 -3.49 6.62 -6.43
N HIS A 223 -4.39 7.46 -6.94
CA HIS A 223 -4.04 8.64 -7.73
C HIS A 223 -3.25 9.69 -6.94
N ALA A 224 -3.46 9.82 -5.63
CA ALA A 224 -2.64 10.70 -4.79
C ALA A 224 -1.18 10.23 -4.74
N HIS A 225 -0.97 8.91 -4.65
CA HIS A 225 0.36 8.32 -4.66
C HIS A 225 1.03 8.44 -6.04
N VAL A 226 0.28 8.25 -7.13
CA VAL A 226 0.79 8.44 -8.50
C VAL A 226 1.20 9.90 -8.74
N LEU A 227 0.36 10.88 -8.36
CA LEU A 227 0.69 12.31 -8.47
C LEU A 227 1.92 12.67 -7.63
N THR A 228 2.05 12.09 -6.44
CA THR A 228 3.23 12.27 -5.58
C THR A 228 4.49 11.70 -6.21
N ALA A 229 4.39 10.51 -6.83
CA ALA A 229 5.49 9.88 -7.55
C ALA A 229 5.93 10.69 -8.78
N LEU A 230 4.98 11.19 -9.58
CA LEU A 230 5.27 12.09 -10.70
C LEU A 230 6.00 13.35 -10.23
N ARG A 231 5.54 13.97 -9.13
CA ARG A 231 6.18 15.17 -8.57
C ARG A 231 7.63 14.89 -8.13
N HIS A 232 7.87 13.72 -7.57
CA HIS A 232 9.19 13.30 -7.09
C HIS A 232 10.14 13.03 -8.27
N LEU A 233 9.69 12.27 -9.27
CA LEU A 233 10.55 11.77 -10.35
C LEU A 233 10.78 12.78 -11.47
N CYS A 234 9.81 13.64 -11.79
CA CYS A 234 9.94 14.60 -12.89
C CYS A 234 11.22 15.47 -12.80
N PRO A 235 11.54 16.11 -11.65
CA PRO A 235 12.78 16.87 -11.51
C PRO A 235 14.03 16.00 -11.60
N MET A 236 13.99 14.79 -11.02
CA MET A 236 15.11 13.86 -10.98
C MET A 236 15.47 13.32 -12.36
N MET A 237 14.46 13.14 -13.22
CA MET A 237 14.59 12.70 -14.61
C MET A 237 14.69 13.87 -15.60
N GLN A 238 14.77 15.11 -15.12
CA GLN A 238 14.89 16.34 -15.92
C GLN A 238 13.80 16.45 -17.01
N THR A 239 12.57 16.06 -16.68
CA THR A 239 11.48 16.10 -17.67
C THR A 239 10.85 17.48 -17.77
N THR A 240 10.54 17.89 -19.01
CA THR A 240 9.87 19.15 -19.28
C THR A 240 8.39 19.03 -18.95
N THR A 241 7.89 19.96 -18.13
CA THR A 241 6.44 20.08 -17.91
C THR A 241 5.77 20.70 -19.13
N THR A 242 4.78 20.01 -19.70
CA THR A 242 4.00 20.48 -20.84
C THR A 242 2.63 20.99 -20.39
N LEU A 243 1.95 21.75 -21.27
CA LEU A 243 0.57 22.18 -21.04
C LEU A 243 -0.38 20.98 -20.87
N SER A 244 -0.15 19.87 -21.59
CA SER A 244 -0.96 18.66 -21.46
C SER A 244 -0.86 18.04 -20.06
N HIS A 245 0.33 18.01 -19.46
CA HIS A 245 0.51 17.57 -18.07
C HIS A 245 -0.30 18.43 -17.08
N ILE A 246 -0.26 19.75 -17.26
CA ILE A 246 -1.03 20.69 -16.42
C ILE A 246 -2.54 20.44 -16.57
N GLN A 247 -3.02 20.22 -17.79
CA GLN A 247 -4.43 19.93 -18.06
C GLN A 247 -4.89 18.62 -17.41
N VAL A 248 -4.11 17.55 -17.56
CA VAL A 248 -4.39 16.25 -16.94
C VAL A 248 -4.44 16.37 -15.42
N VAL A 249 -3.42 16.94 -14.79
CA VAL A 249 -3.37 17.10 -13.32
C VAL A 249 -4.47 18.05 -12.83
N GLY A 250 -4.83 19.07 -13.62
CA GLY A 250 -5.91 20.00 -13.32
C GLY A 250 -7.28 19.33 -13.13
N THR A 251 -7.52 18.17 -13.77
CA THR A 251 -8.76 17.41 -13.58
C THR A 251 -8.95 16.91 -12.14
N PHE A 252 -7.86 16.66 -11.42
CA PHE A 252 -7.88 16.17 -10.04
C PHE A 252 -8.14 17.25 -8.99
N LEU A 253 -8.17 18.54 -9.35
CA LEU A 253 -8.49 19.63 -8.42
C LEU A 253 -9.92 19.54 -7.85
N LYS A 254 -10.82 18.83 -8.56
CA LYS A 254 -12.20 18.59 -8.15
C LYS A 254 -12.44 17.16 -7.65
N HIS A 255 -11.38 16.38 -7.46
CA HIS A 255 -11.48 15.00 -7.02
C HIS A 255 -12.22 14.89 -5.68
N VAL A 256 -12.98 13.80 -5.46
CA VAL A 256 -13.78 13.61 -4.23
C VAL A 256 -12.91 13.55 -2.97
N LEU A 257 -11.78 12.86 -3.05
CA LEU A 257 -10.81 12.72 -1.95
C LEU A 257 -9.91 13.96 -1.78
N ALA A 258 -9.83 14.48 -0.55
CA ALA A 258 -8.93 15.59 -0.21
C ALA A 258 -7.43 15.29 -0.46
N PRO A 259 -6.88 14.11 -0.09
CA PRO A 259 -5.48 13.81 -0.34
C PRO A 259 -5.08 13.83 -1.83
N VAL A 260 -6.02 13.46 -2.71
CA VAL A 260 -5.79 13.51 -4.17
C VAL A 260 -5.75 14.95 -4.66
N ARG A 261 -6.67 15.80 -4.19
CA ARG A 261 -6.64 17.24 -4.49
C ARG A 261 -5.35 17.90 -4.00
N GLU A 262 -4.92 17.57 -2.78
CA GLU A 262 -3.67 18.08 -2.20
C GLU A 262 -2.45 17.65 -3.00
N ALA A 263 -2.38 16.38 -3.42
CA ALA A 263 -1.31 15.89 -4.28
C ALA A 263 -1.28 16.60 -5.64
N ALA A 264 -2.45 16.87 -6.24
CA ALA A 264 -2.56 17.60 -7.50
C ALA A 264 -2.06 19.05 -7.35
N ILE A 265 -2.49 19.75 -6.29
CA ILE A 265 -2.03 21.12 -5.97
C ILE A 265 -0.51 21.13 -5.77
N ALA A 266 0.02 20.16 -5.01
CA ALA A 266 1.44 20.07 -4.74
C ALA A 266 2.27 19.82 -6.02
N TRP A 267 1.74 19.01 -6.95
CA TRP A 267 2.37 18.79 -8.26
C TRP A 267 2.34 20.07 -9.11
N LEU A 268 1.18 20.73 -9.23
CA LEU A 268 1.02 21.97 -10.00
C LEU A 268 1.92 23.09 -9.46
N HIS A 269 2.02 23.22 -8.14
CA HIS A 269 2.90 24.20 -7.52
C HIS A 269 4.38 23.95 -7.88
N ALA A 270 4.83 22.69 -7.85
CA ALA A 270 6.18 22.32 -8.26
C ALA A 270 6.43 22.57 -9.76
N ALA A 271 5.46 22.25 -10.60
CA ALA A 271 5.51 22.51 -12.03
C ALA A 271 5.65 24.02 -12.34
N LEU A 272 4.81 24.86 -11.73
CA LEU A 272 4.86 26.31 -11.93
C LEU A 272 6.19 26.92 -11.44
N ALA A 273 6.75 26.40 -10.35
CA ALA A 273 8.06 26.83 -9.86
C ALA A 273 9.23 26.45 -10.79
N SER A 274 9.03 25.49 -11.70
CA SER A 274 10.03 25.03 -12.67
C SER A 274 9.97 25.73 -14.03
N ILE A 275 8.93 26.54 -14.28
CA ILE A 275 8.79 27.31 -15.53
C ILE A 275 9.62 28.59 -15.38
N SER A 276 10.72 28.73 -16.13
CA SER A 276 11.33 30.05 -16.34
C SER A 276 10.55 30.78 -17.43
N PHE A 277 10.19 32.03 -17.14
CA PHE A 277 9.75 32.97 -18.16
C PHE A 277 11.00 33.71 -18.60
N ASP A 278 11.59 33.28 -19.71
CA ASP A 278 12.59 34.06 -20.44
C ASP A 278 11.91 35.16 -21.26
#